data_AF-A0A2E8KHV2-F1
#
_entry.id   AF-A0A2E8KHV2-F1
#
_cell.length_a   1.000
_cell.length_b   1.000
_cell.length_c   1.000
_cell.angle_alpha   90.00
_cell.angle_beta   90.00
_cell.angle_gamma   90.00
#
_symmetry.space_group_name_H-M   'P 1'
#
loop_
_entity.id
_entity.type
_entity.pdbx_description
1 polymer ?
#
loop_
_entity_poly.entity_id
_entity_poly.type
_entity_poly.pdbx_seq_one_letter_code
_entity_poly.pdbx_strand_id
1 'polypeptide(L)'
;MIDNLYFRAVRNDIKLPHKINLGVVSSTVQGPLYEVLLAALSQDTLPLAEILRHPQLTENAPADIIRAVDAGVAMGLFEVTAGTVPPPPENIPEQPQISLPFNQLTLKNEQFSGRPVSLACVATGTGYSLSDFDAAILYELSEAGKNGLADRVLAQLSKSERSIQKDGKPITDDKIRREVVEQACAQFLSQAVPQLYRLGILQSRPSS
;
A
#
# COMPACT_ATOMS: atom_id res chain seq x y z
N MET A 1 12.74 19.63 -18.74
CA MET A 1 12.82 18.19 -18.41
C MET A 1 12.25 18.08 -17.00
N ILE A 2 11.40 17.09 -16.70
CA ILE A 2 10.81 16.97 -15.37
C ILE A 2 11.87 16.34 -14.47
N ASP A 3 12.76 17.16 -13.90
CA ASP A 3 13.92 16.67 -13.14
C ASP A 3 13.59 16.32 -11.68
N ASN A 4 12.32 16.42 -11.28
CA ASN A 4 11.87 16.27 -9.89
C ASN A 4 10.90 15.10 -9.64
N LEU A 5 10.66 14.24 -10.64
CA LEU A 5 9.79 13.07 -10.47
C LEU A 5 10.62 11.79 -10.45
N TYR A 6 10.28 10.94 -9.49
CA TYR A 6 10.89 9.63 -9.33
C TYR A 6 9.83 8.55 -9.50
N PHE A 7 10.26 7.41 -10.04
CA PHE A 7 9.42 6.26 -10.32
C PHE A 7 9.91 5.08 -9.50
N ARG A 8 8.96 4.24 -9.08
CA ARG A 8 9.21 2.98 -8.40
C ARG A 8 8.04 2.03 -8.65
N ALA A 9 8.23 0.75 -8.37
CA ALA A 9 7.13 -0.21 -8.36
C ALA A 9 6.18 0.07 -7.19
N VAL A 10 4.88 -0.02 -7.45
CA VAL A 10 3.83 0.13 -6.41
C VAL A 10 3.98 -0.96 -5.35
N ARG A 11 4.36 -2.16 -5.76
CA ARG A 11 4.67 -3.30 -4.88
C ARG A 11 5.83 -4.12 -5.43
N ASN A 12 6.52 -4.83 -4.55
CA ASN A 12 7.69 -5.63 -4.93
C ASN A 12 7.32 -7.04 -5.44
N ASP A 13 6.07 -7.46 -5.25
CA ASP A 13 5.56 -8.80 -5.58
C ASP A 13 4.77 -8.84 -6.89
N ILE A 14 4.77 -7.75 -7.68
CA ILE A 14 4.07 -7.69 -8.96
C ILE A 14 4.71 -8.71 -9.92
N LYS A 15 3.87 -9.61 -10.45
CA LYS A 15 4.26 -10.62 -11.44
C LYS A 15 3.65 -10.30 -12.81
N LEU A 16 4.38 -10.65 -13.86
CA LEU A 16 3.90 -10.63 -15.23
C LEU A 16 3.43 -12.05 -15.65
N PRO A 17 2.40 -12.17 -16.51
CA PRO A 17 1.61 -11.08 -17.08
C PRO A 17 0.71 -10.41 -16.02
N HIS A 18 0.72 -9.07 -16.01
CA HIS A 18 -0.12 -8.29 -15.09
C HIS A 18 -1.37 -7.83 -15.82
N LYS A 19 -2.55 -8.28 -15.35
CA LYS A 19 -3.83 -7.92 -15.95
C LYS A 19 -4.55 -6.90 -15.09
N ILE A 20 -4.94 -5.78 -15.69
CA ILE A 20 -5.73 -4.73 -15.04
C ILE A 20 -7.02 -4.47 -15.80
N ASN A 21 -8.11 -4.21 -15.06
CA ASN A 21 -9.36 -3.74 -15.64
C ASN A 21 -9.41 -2.21 -15.57
N LEU A 22 -9.50 -1.56 -16.74
CA LEU A 22 -9.62 -0.11 -16.89
C LEU A 22 -11.10 0.30 -17.09
N GLY A 23 -12.01 -0.39 -16.40
CA GLY A 23 -13.46 -0.19 -16.44
C GLY A 23 -14.15 -1.09 -17.48
N VAL A 24 -14.01 -0.75 -18.77
CA VAL A 24 -14.66 -1.47 -19.89
C VAL A 24 -13.71 -2.37 -20.68
N VAL A 25 -12.39 -2.22 -20.47
CA VAL A 25 -11.36 -3.00 -21.15
C VAL A 25 -10.38 -3.58 -20.16
N SER A 26 -9.95 -4.82 -20.39
CA SER A 26 -8.82 -5.40 -19.67
C SER A 26 -7.54 -5.16 -20.47
N SER A 27 -6.53 -4.56 -19.83
CA SER A 27 -5.17 -4.48 -20.38
C SER A 27 -4.31 -5.57 -19.75
N THR A 28 -3.36 -6.10 -20.54
CA THR A 28 -2.37 -7.07 -20.05
C THR A 28 -0.98 -6.54 -20.34
N VAL A 29 -0.18 -6.41 -19.28
CA VAL A 29 1.21 -6.01 -19.35
C VAL A 29 2.07 -7.26 -19.32
N GLN A 30 2.97 -7.40 -20.28
CA GLN A 30 3.91 -8.50 -20.37
C GLN A 30 5.09 -8.13 -21.27
N GLY A 31 6.17 -8.92 -21.17
CA GLY A 31 7.32 -8.82 -22.06
C GLY A 31 8.58 -8.27 -21.40
N PRO A 32 9.73 -8.41 -22.07
CA PRO A 32 11.05 -8.24 -21.47
C PRO A 32 11.31 -6.82 -20.96
N LEU A 33 10.79 -5.80 -21.65
CA LEU A 33 10.92 -4.40 -21.20
C LEU A 33 10.29 -4.19 -19.82
N TYR A 34 9.09 -4.73 -19.59
CA TYR A 34 8.42 -4.59 -18.29
C TYR A 34 9.07 -5.46 -17.20
N GLU A 35 9.65 -6.61 -17.57
CA GLU A 35 10.43 -7.44 -16.63
C GLU A 35 11.64 -6.67 -16.09
N VAL A 36 12.41 -6.05 -16.99
CA VAL A 36 13.58 -5.23 -16.60
C VAL A 36 13.16 -4.01 -15.80
N LEU A 37 12.10 -3.30 -16.21
CA LEU A 37 11.59 -2.14 -15.47
C LEU A 37 11.09 -2.52 -14.07
N LEU A 38 10.35 -3.63 -13.92
CA LEU A 38 9.90 -4.10 -12.61
C LEU A 38 11.09 -4.50 -11.73
N ALA A 39 12.09 -5.19 -12.29
CA ALA A 39 13.29 -5.55 -11.54
C ALA A 39 14.01 -4.30 -11.01
N ALA A 40 14.27 -3.31 -11.87
CA ALA A 40 14.95 -2.08 -11.49
C ALA A 40 14.14 -1.25 -10.46
N LEU A 41 12.83 -1.09 -10.69
CA LEU A 41 11.98 -0.22 -9.89
C LEU A 41 11.41 -0.88 -8.63
N SER A 42 11.58 -2.20 -8.46
CA SER A 42 11.16 -2.92 -7.23
C SER A 42 12.05 -2.65 -6.03
N GLN A 43 13.32 -2.30 -6.28
CA GLN A 43 14.34 -2.06 -5.25
C GLN A 43 14.54 -0.57 -5.00
N ASP A 44 14.50 0.23 -6.07
CA ASP A 44 14.91 1.63 -6.03
C ASP A 44 13.80 2.60 -6.44
N THR A 45 13.97 3.85 -6.04
CA THR A 45 13.18 4.99 -6.50
C THR A 45 14.05 5.83 -7.43
N LEU A 46 13.83 5.72 -8.74
CA LEU A 46 14.73 6.24 -9.76
C LEU A 46 14.10 7.41 -10.54
N PRO A 47 14.86 8.49 -10.83
CA PRO A 47 14.41 9.49 -11.78
C PRO A 47 14.41 8.92 -13.20
N LEU A 48 13.59 9.48 -14.09
CA LEU A 48 13.48 9.01 -15.49
C LEU A 48 14.84 8.97 -16.20
N ALA A 49 15.71 9.95 -15.94
CA ALA A 49 17.04 10.02 -16.54
C ALA A 49 17.94 8.83 -16.16
N GLU A 50 17.78 8.26 -14.97
CA GLU A 50 18.53 7.07 -14.55
C GLU A 50 17.93 5.79 -15.14
N ILE A 51 16.60 5.71 -15.23
CA ILE A 51 15.91 4.60 -15.92
C ILE A 51 16.38 4.51 -17.37
N LEU A 52 16.45 5.65 -18.08
CA LEU A 52 16.92 5.72 -19.47
C LEU A 52 18.39 5.33 -19.65
N ARG A 53 19.19 5.36 -18.59
CA ARG A 53 20.61 4.97 -18.59
C ARG A 53 20.83 3.55 -18.06
N HIS A 54 19.78 2.84 -17.68
CA HIS A 54 19.91 1.51 -17.08
C HIS A 54 20.57 0.54 -18.07
N PRO A 55 21.64 -0.20 -17.69
CA PRO A 55 22.41 -1.03 -18.62
C PRO A 55 21.60 -2.10 -19.36
N GLN A 56 20.54 -2.61 -18.74
CA GLN A 56 19.67 -3.62 -19.35
C GLN A 56 18.58 -3.04 -20.27
N LEU A 57 18.49 -1.71 -20.39
CA LEU A 57 17.51 -1.02 -21.24
C LEU A 57 18.16 -0.35 -22.47
N THR A 58 19.47 -0.48 -22.66
CA THR A 58 20.22 0.23 -23.72
C THR A 58 19.82 -0.20 -25.14
N GLU A 59 19.26 -1.39 -25.30
CA GLU A 59 18.76 -1.88 -26.59
C GLU A 59 17.37 -1.33 -26.95
N ASN A 60 16.65 -0.73 -25.98
CA ASN A 60 15.35 -0.11 -26.22
C ASN A 60 15.50 1.36 -26.58
N ALA A 61 14.69 1.85 -27.54
CA ALA A 61 14.66 3.26 -27.84
C ALA A 61 14.15 4.06 -26.61
N PRO A 62 14.72 5.24 -26.30
CA PRO A 62 14.27 6.05 -25.15
C PRO A 62 12.76 6.33 -25.14
N ALA A 63 12.16 6.54 -26.31
CA ALA A 63 10.73 6.76 -26.45
C ALA A 63 9.88 5.53 -26.05
N ASP A 64 10.41 4.32 -26.24
CA ASP A 64 9.71 3.08 -25.86
C ASP A 64 9.75 2.89 -24.34
N ILE A 65 10.89 3.20 -23.72
CA ILE A 65 11.05 3.17 -22.26
C ILE A 65 10.10 4.18 -21.61
N ILE A 66 10.05 5.42 -22.11
CA ILE A 66 9.15 6.46 -21.60
C ILE A 66 7.70 6.01 -21.69
N ARG A 67 7.28 5.46 -22.84
CA ARG A 67 5.92 4.95 -23.02
C ARG A 67 5.61 3.78 -22.10
N ALA A 68 6.56 2.88 -21.86
CA ALA A 68 6.37 1.75 -20.95
C ALA A 68 6.28 2.20 -19.48
N VAL A 69 7.07 3.20 -19.07
CA VAL A 69 6.95 3.79 -17.73
C VAL A 69 5.60 4.48 -17.55
N ASP A 70 5.19 5.33 -18.49
CA ASP A 70 3.89 6.02 -18.46
C ASP A 70 2.72 5.04 -18.42
N ALA A 71 2.71 4.04 -19.31
CA ALA A 71 1.70 3.00 -19.33
C ALA A 71 1.72 2.19 -18.02
N GLY A 72 2.90 1.87 -17.49
CA GLY A 72 3.05 1.20 -16.20
C GLY A 72 2.48 1.99 -15.03
N VAL A 73 2.60 3.33 -15.03
CA VAL A 73 1.93 4.19 -14.05
C VAL A 73 0.41 4.13 -14.21
N ALA A 74 -0.10 4.30 -15.43
CA ALA A 74 -1.54 4.23 -15.71
C ALA A 74 -2.16 2.87 -15.35
N MET A 75 -1.37 1.79 -15.41
CA MET A 75 -1.78 0.43 -15.10
C MET A 75 -1.48 0.01 -13.66
N GLY A 76 -0.97 0.92 -12.81
CA GLY A 76 -0.71 0.64 -11.39
C GLY A 76 0.47 -0.32 -11.14
N LEU A 77 1.38 -0.47 -12.10
CA LEU A 77 2.65 -1.16 -11.90
C LEU A 77 3.66 -0.24 -11.20
N PHE A 78 3.70 1.02 -11.62
CA PHE A 78 4.62 2.02 -11.09
C PHE A 78 3.85 3.16 -10.43
N GLU A 79 4.47 3.80 -9.45
CA GLU A 79 3.99 5.05 -8.86
C GLU A 79 4.98 6.18 -9.10
N VAL A 80 4.46 7.40 -9.05
CA VAL A 80 5.21 8.64 -9.19
C VAL A 80 5.33 9.29 -7.82
N THR A 81 6.55 9.70 -7.47
CA THR A 81 6.89 10.27 -6.16
C THR A 81 7.63 11.59 -6.34
N ALA A 82 7.51 12.47 -5.35
CA ALA A 82 8.15 13.79 -5.37
C ALA A 82 9.64 13.77 -4.96
N GLY A 83 10.16 12.59 -4.62
CA GLY A 83 11.52 12.39 -4.13
C GLY A 83 11.80 10.91 -3.92
N THR A 84 13.03 10.61 -3.49
CA THR A 84 13.39 9.24 -3.10
C THR A 84 12.54 8.76 -1.93
N VAL A 85 11.97 7.57 -2.05
CA VAL A 85 11.22 6.95 -0.96
C VAL A 85 12.14 5.99 -0.22
N PRO A 86 12.34 6.17 1.11
CA PRO A 86 13.16 5.25 1.87
C PRO A 86 12.54 3.84 1.86
N PRO A 87 13.37 2.79 1.93
CA PRO A 87 12.84 1.45 2.13
C PRO A 87 12.06 1.38 3.46
N PRO A 88 11.04 0.50 3.55
CA PRO A 88 10.36 0.27 4.81
C PRO A 88 11.38 -0.27 5.84
N PRO A 89 11.15 -0.04 7.14
CA PRO A 89 12.05 -0.55 8.17
C PRO A 89 12.12 -2.08 8.11
N GLU A 90 13.33 -2.64 8.22
CA GLU A 90 13.54 -4.10 8.25
C GLU A 90 12.70 -4.77 9.33
N ASN A 91 12.59 -4.11 10.49
CA ASN A 91 11.75 -4.53 11.60
C ASN A 91 10.64 -3.52 11.81
N ILE A 92 9.40 -3.91 11.50
CA ILE A 92 8.21 -3.11 11.81
C ILE A 92 8.10 -2.97 13.33
N PRO A 93 8.11 -1.75 13.88
CA PRO A 93 7.93 -1.50 15.30
C PRO A 93 6.68 -2.18 15.86
N GLU A 94 6.74 -2.59 17.13
CA GLU A 94 5.59 -3.15 17.84
C GLU A 94 4.38 -2.20 17.85
N GLN A 95 4.66 -0.90 17.80
CA GLN A 95 3.65 0.14 17.75
C GLN A 95 4.09 1.27 16.81
N PRO A 96 3.68 1.23 15.53
CA PRO A 96 4.00 2.29 14.58
C PRO A 96 3.23 3.57 14.91
N GLN A 97 3.72 4.72 14.43
CA GLN A 97 3.04 6.01 14.58
C GLN A 97 2.47 6.47 13.23
N ILE A 98 1.24 7.01 13.26
CA ILE A 98 0.68 7.72 12.11
C ILE A 98 1.40 9.07 11.96
N SER A 99 2.05 9.31 10.83
CA SER A 99 2.94 10.46 10.64
C SER A 99 2.20 11.81 10.66
N LEU A 100 0.98 11.85 10.10
CA LEU A 100 0.23 13.09 9.91
C LEU A 100 -0.95 13.21 10.90
N PRO A 101 -1.12 14.37 11.57
CA PRO A 101 -2.30 14.64 12.40
C PRO A 101 -3.63 14.51 11.65
N PHE A 102 -3.64 14.87 10.35
CA PHE A 102 -4.80 14.65 9.49
C PHE A 102 -5.20 13.17 9.43
N ASN A 103 -4.24 12.28 9.16
CA ASN A 103 -4.50 10.83 9.10
C ASN A 103 -4.94 10.28 10.47
N GLN A 104 -4.37 10.78 11.57
CA GLN A 104 -4.78 10.39 12.93
C GLN A 104 -6.26 10.72 13.17
N LEU A 105 -6.68 11.94 12.85
CA LEU A 105 -8.06 12.39 13.02
C LEU A 105 -9.01 11.60 12.12
N THR A 106 -8.63 11.37 10.86
CA THR A 106 -9.42 10.57 9.91
C THR A 106 -9.64 9.15 10.43
N LEU A 107 -8.59 8.44 10.85
CA LEU A 107 -8.70 7.08 11.37
C LEU A 107 -9.59 7.00 12.61
N LYS A 108 -9.44 7.95 13.53
CA LYS A 108 -10.24 8.02 14.76
C LYS A 108 -11.74 8.16 14.48
N ASN A 109 -12.12 8.88 13.43
CA ASN A 109 -13.52 9.24 13.15
C ASN A 109 -14.19 8.34 12.09
N GLU A 110 -13.42 7.71 11.20
CA GLU A 110 -13.96 7.04 10.00
C GLU A 110 -13.87 5.51 10.05
N GLN A 111 -13.29 4.92 11.10
CA GLN A 111 -13.25 3.46 11.27
C GLN A 111 -14.68 2.87 11.32
N PHE A 112 -14.90 1.76 10.60
CA PHE A 112 -16.21 1.11 10.44
C PHE A 112 -17.35 1.98 9.87
N SER A 113 -17.03 3.10 9.22
CA SER A 113 -18.01 3.98 8.57
C SER A 113 -18.79 3.32 7.42
N GLY A 114 -18.37 2.14 6.95
CA GLY A 114 -18.97 1.44 5.80
C GLY A 114 -18.54 1.99 4.45
N ARG A 115 -17.54 2.87 4.44
CA ARG A 115 -16.91 3.42 3.24
C ARG A 115 -15.38 3.33 3.35
N PRO A 116 -14.66 3.24 2.23
CA PRO A 116 -13.21 3.29 2.26
C PRO A 116 -12.70 4.58 2.92
N VAL A 117 -11.61 4.46 3.69
CA VAL A 117 -10.98 5.56 4.41
C VAL A 117 -9.78 6.06 3.61
N SER A 118 -9.80 7.33 3.21
CA SER A 118 -8.71 7.95 2.45
C SER A 118 -7.71 8.64 3.36
N LEU A 119 -6.46 8.22 3.31
CA LEU A 119 -5.33 8.79 4.05
C LEU A 119 -4.43 9.59 3.12
N ALA A 120 -3.83 10.66 3.63
CA ALA A 120 -2.85 11.45 2.89
C ALA A 120 -1.47 10.76 2.86
N CYS A 121 -0.87 10.66 1.68
CA CYS A 121 0.46 10.12 1.44
C CYS A 121 1.48 11.24 1.28
N VAL A 122 2.49 11.26 2.14
CA VAL A 122 3.56 12.26 2.04
C VAL A 122 4.45 12.00 0.83
N ALA A 123 4.73 10.73 0.52
CA ALA A 123 5.68 10.35 -0.53
C ALA A 123 5.20 10.71 -1.95
N THR A 124 3.90 10.61 -2.19
CA THR A 124 3.29 10.80 -3.52
C THR A 124 2.49 12.09 -3.63
N GLY A 125 2.13 12.73 -2.51
CA GLY A 125 1.19 13.86 -2.49
C GLY A 125 -0.25 13.48 -2.86
N THR A 126 -0.59 12.19 -2.84
CA THR A 126 -1.92 11.66 -3.20
C THR A 126 -2.67 11.10 -1.98
N GLY A 127 -3.90 10.63 -2.20
CA GLY A 127 -4.64 9.84 -1.23
C GLY A 127 -4.39 8.33 -1.41
N TYR A 128 -4.34 7.59 -0.30
CA TYR A 128 -4.36 6.14 -0.26
C TYR A 128 -5.60 5.64 0.46
N SER A 129 -6.34 4.75 -0.20
CA SER A 129 -7.62 4.25 0.28
C SER A 129 -7.44 2.92 1.00
N LEU A 130 -7.90 2.85 2.24
CA LEU A 130 -8.03 1.63 3.02
C LEU A 130 -9.48 1.19 3.06
N SER A 131 -9.73 -0.11 3.20
CA SER A 131 -11.04 -0.55 3.67
C SER A 131 -11.31 0.01 5.07
N ASP A 132 -12.57 0.14 5.46
CA ASP A 132 -12.90 0.61 6.82
C ASP A 132 -12.44 -0.39 7.91
N PHE A 133 -12.37 -1.68 7.57
CA PHE A 133 -11.80 -2.71 8.43
C PHE A 133 -10.28 -2.56 8.57
N ASP A 134 -9.54 -2.39 7.47
CA ASP A 134 -8.09 -2.15 7.51
C ASP A 134 -7.76 -0.85 8.25
N ALA A 135 -8.61 0.18 8.12
CA ALA A 135 -8.49 1.41 8.88
C ALA A 135 -8.64 1.18 10.39
N ALA A 136 -9.55 0.30 10.81
CA ALA A 136 -9.69 -0.09 12.21
C ALA A 136 -8.46 -0.87 12.73
N ILE A 137 -7.91 -1.78 11.91
CA ILE A 137 -6.66 -2.49 12.23
C ILE A 137 -5.51 -1.48 12.41
N LEU A 138 -5.37 -0.54 11.47
CA LEU A 138 -4.34 0.49 11.52
C LEU A 138 -4.47 1.40 12.75
N TYR A 139 -5.69 1.82 13.07
CA TYR A 139 -5.98 2.63 14.25
C TYR A 139 -5.53 1.92 15.53
N GLU A 140 -6.04 0.70 15.77
CA GLU A 140 -5.73 -0.08 16.98
C GLU A 140 -4.24 -0.49 17.07
N LEU A 141 -3.60 -0.72 15.92
CA LEU A 141 -2.16 -0.97 15.84
C LEU A 141 -1.36 0.27 16.26
N SER A 142 -1.77 1.47 15.81
CA SER A 142 -1.09 2.71 16.15
C SER A 142 -1.29 3.13 17.61
N GLU A 143 -2.48 2.85 18.17
CA GLU A 143 -2.87 3.24 19.53
C GLU A 143 -2.31 2.32 20.62
N ALA A 144 -2.20 1.01 20.36
CA ALA A 144 -1.82 0.04 21.39
C ALA A 144 -0.89 -1.09 20.92
N GLY A 145 -0.45 -1.08 19.66
CA GLY A 145 0.56 -2.02 19.14
C GLY A 145 0.03 -3.41 18.77
N LYS A 146 0.94 -4.33 18.41
CA LYS A 146 0.58 -5.67 17.87
C LYS A 146 -0.08 -6.58 18.91
N ASN A 147 0.33 -6.49 20.17
CA ASN A 147 -0.16 -7.36 21.25
C ASN A 147 -1.66 -7.17 21.46
N GLY A 148 -2.45 -8.23 21.35
CA GLY A 148 -3.91 -8.18 21.51
C GLY A 148 -4.64 -7.38 20.43
N LEU A 149 -4.01 -7.13 19.27
CA LEU A 149 -4.60 -6.35 18.18
C LEU A 149 -5.97 -6.89 17.74
N ALA A 150 -6.05 -8.20 17.48
CA ALA A 150 -7.28 -8.84 17.04
C ALA A 150 -8.43 -8.69 18.04
N ASP A 151 -8.14 -8.81 19.34
CA ASP A 151 -9.14 -8.63 20.40
C ASP A 151 -9.72 -7.22 20.42
N ARG A 152 -8.86 -6.20 20.24
CA ARG A 152 -9.32 -4.81 20.20
C ARG A 152 -10.10 -4.49 18.94
N VAL A 153 -9.66 -5.00 17.79
CA VAL A 153 -10.41 -4.87 16.52
C VAL A 153 -11.78 -5.54 16.63
N LEU A 154 -11.87 -6.72 17.23
CA LEU A 154 -13.15 -7.39 17.53
C LEU A 154 -14.03 -6.54 18.46
N ALA A 155 -13.45 -5.97 19.51
CA ALA A 155 -14.19 -5.11 20.43
C ALA A 155 -14.73 -3.85 19.73
N GLN A 156 -13.95 -3.23 18.83
CA GLN A 156 -14.42 -2.11 18.01
C GLN A 156 -15.53 -2.52 17.05
N LEU A 157 -15.36 -3.68 16.38
CA LEU A 157 -16.37 -4.23 15.49
C LEU A 157 -17.71 -4.40 16.23
N SER A 158 -17.69 -5.00 17.42
CA SER A 158 -18.90 -5.16 18.24
C SER A 158 -19.53 -3.84 18.67
N LYS A 159 -18.72 -2.82 19.00
CA LYS A 159 -19.21 -1.47 19.35
C LYS A 159 -19.83 -0.74 18.16
N SER A 160 -19.35 -1.02 16.95
CA SER A 160 -19.83 -0.38 15.72
C SER A 160 -21.09 -1.03 15.12
N GLU A 161 -21.64 -2.07 15.76
CA GLU A 161 -22.77 -2.87 15.25
C GLU A 161 -22.55 -3.45 13.84
N ARG A 162 -21.29 -3.58 13.42
CA ARG A 162 -20.89 -4.20 12.16
C ARG A 162 -20.67 -5.70 12.36
N SER A 163 -20.77 -6.45 11.26
CA SER A 163 -20.46 -7.87 11.22
C SER A 163 -19.47 -8.19 10.11
N ILE A 164 -18.57 -9.13 10.38
CA ILE A 164 -17.75 -9.73 9.33
C ILE A 164 -18.62 -10.71 8.57
N GLN A 165 -18.55 -10.65 7.26
CA GLN A 165 -19.31 -11.52 6.37
C GLN A 165 -18.40 -12.46 5.61
N LYS A 166 -18.90 -13.66 5.35
CA LYS A 166 -18.33 -14.62 4.41
C LYS A 166 -19.44 -15.03 3.44
N ASP A 167 -19.19 -14.89 2.15
CA ASP A 167 -20.17 -15.19 1.09
C ASP A 167 -21.50 -14.43 1.28
N GLY A 168 -21.43 -13.18 1.73
CA GLY A 168 -22.60 -12.31 1.99
C GLY A 168 -23.40 -12.65 3.24
N LYS A 169 -22.94 -13.60 4.06
CA LYS A 169 -23.60 -13.99 5.32
C LYS A 169 -22.75 -13.59 6.53
N PRO A 170 -23.35 -13.01 7.58
CA PRO A 170 -22.65 -12.73 8.83
C PRO A 170 -22.04 -14.00 9.44
N ILE A 171 -20.80 -13.90 9.91
CA ILE A 171 -20.17 -14.95 10.71
C ILE A 171 -20.69 -14.83 12.14
N THR A 172 -21.48 -15.81 12.58
CA THR A 172 -22.11 -15.84 13.91
C THR A 172 -21.32 -16.65 14.94
N ASP A 173 -20.43 -17.54 14.50
CA ASP A 173 -19.57 -18.31 15.39
C ASP A 173 -18.40 -17.45 15.86
N ASP A 174 -18.28 -17.27 17.19
CA ASP A 174 -17.28 -16.40 17.80
C ASP A 174 -15.84 -16.86 17.55
N LYS A 175 -15.61 -18.18 17.49
CA LYS A 175 -14.29 -18.75 17.24
C LYS A 175 -13.87 -18.49 15.79
N ILE A 176 -14.76 -18.77 14.83
CA ILE A 176 -14.51 -18.50 13.41
C ILE A 176 -14.30 -16.99 13.20
N ARG A 177 -15.12 -16.15 13.83
CA ARG A 177 -14.98 -14.69 13.73
C ARG A 177 -13.61 -14.23 14.21
N ARG A 178 -13.13 -14.76 15.34
CA ARG A 178 -11.80 -14.48 15.88
C ARG A 178 -10.69 -14.90 14.92
N GLU A 179 -10.73 -16.13 14.42
CA GLU A 179 -9.73 -16.65 13.46
C GLU A 179 -9.63 -15.77 12.21
N VAL A 180 -10.77 -15.30 11.68
CA VAL A 180 -10.80 -14.40 10.52
C VAL A 180 -10.16 -13.05 10.83
N VAL A 181 -10.43 -12.45 12.00
CA VAL A 181 -9.80 -11.18 12.39
C VAL A 181 -8.30 -11.34 12.61
N GLU A 182 -7.87 -12.42 13.27
CA GLU A 182 -6.45 -12.72 13.49
C GLU A 182 -5.70 -12.88 12.15
N GLN A 183 -6.29 -13.62 11.21
CA GLN A 183 -5.73 -13.79 9.87
C GLN A 183 -5.63 -12.46 9.13
N ALA A 184 -6.67 -11.63 9.20
CA ALA A 184 -6.65 -10.32 8.55
C ALA A 184 -5.62 -9.38 9.18
N CYS A 185 -5.47 -9.37 10.50
CA CYS A 185 -4.41 -8.62 11.20
C CYS A 185 -3.02 -9.08 10.75
N ALA A 186 -2.78 -10.39 10.66
CA ALA A 186 -1.50 -10.93 10.19
C ALA A 186 -1.22 -10.56 8.73
N GLN A 187 -2.23 -10.62 7.87
CA GLN A 187 -2.11 -10.21 6.47
C GLN A 187 -1.83 -8.71 6.35
N PHE A 188 -2.54 -7.88 7.11
CA PHE A 188 -2.34 -6.44 7.14
C PHE A 188 -0.92 -6.07 7.59
N LEU A 189 -0.42 -6.71 8.65
CA LEU A 189 0.94 -6.50 9.17
C LEU A 189 2.02 -6.90 8.15
N SER A 190 1.83 -7.99 7.41
CA SER A 190 2.82 -8.50 6.45
C SER A 190 2.78 -7.81 5.10
N GLN A 191 1.61 -7.33 4.66
CA GLN A 191 1.42 -6.80 3.30
C GLN A 191 1.20 -5.28 3.28
N ALA A 192 0.31 -4.76 4.13
CA ALA A 192 -0.09 -3.36 4.08
C ALA A 192 0.89 -2.45 4.84
N VAL A 193 1.34 -2.84 6.03
CA VAL A 193 2.20 -1.99 6.87
C VAL A 193 3.50 -1.57 6.17
N PRO A 194 4.28 -2.46 5.50
CA PRO A 194 5.44 -2.04 4.72
C PRO A 194 5.11 -0.95 3.68
N GLN A 195 3.95 -1.06 3.03
CA GLN A 195 3.51 -0.07 2.05
C GLN A 195 3.14 1.26 2.71
N LEU A 196 2.49 1.23 3.87
CA LEU A 196 2.13 2.46 4.60
C LEU A 196 3.37 3.23 5.07
N TYR A 197 4.48 2.54 5.40
CA TYR A 197 5.77 3.18 5.64
C TYR A 197 6.32 3.86 4.38
N ARG A 198 6.28 3.17 3.23
CA ARG A 198 6.74 3.73 1.95
C ARG A 198 5.94 4.96 1.55
N LEU A 199 4.63 4.96 1.79
CA LEU A 199 3.76 6.09 1.49
C LEU A 199 3.92 7.27 2.48
N GLY A 200 4.72 7.10 3.53
CA GLY A 200 4.90 8.09 4.59
C GLY A 200 3.67 8.25 5.50
N ILE A 201 2.72 7.30 5.46
CA ILE A 201 1.56 7.27 6.35
C ILE A 201 1.98 6.82 7.75
N LEU A 202 2.93 5.87 7.82
CA LEU A 202 3.54 5.39 9.04
C LEU A 202 4.98 5.88 9.19
N GLN A 203 5.39 6.06 10.44
CA GLN A 203 6.76 6.30 10.85
C GLN A 203 7.09 5.55 12.14
N SER A 204 8.37 5.32 12.37
CA SER A 204 8.84 4.82 13.66
C SER A 204 8.62 5.88 14.72
N ARG A 205 8.19 5.46 15.92
CA ARG A 205 8.15 6.39 17.06
C ARG A 205 9.57 6.87 17.38
N PRO A 206 9.76 8.17 17.64
CA PRO A 206 11.03 8.64 18.16
C PRO A 206 11.31 7.95 19.49
N SER A 207 12.55 7.50 19.68
CA SER A 207 13.03 7.03 20.98
C SER A 207 13.05 8.22 21.94
N SER A 208 12.26 8.16 23.01
CA SER A 208 12.28 9.13 24.11
C SER A 208 13.58 9.06 24.90
#